data_AF-A0A833DXN4-F1
#
_entry.id   AF-A0A833DXN4-F1
#
_cell.length_a   1.000
_cell.length_b   1.000
_cell.length_c   1.000
_cell.angle_alpha   90.00
_cell.angle_beta   90.00
_cell.angle_gamma   90.00
#
_symmetry.space_group_name_H-M   'P 1'
#
loop_
_entity.id
_entity.type
_entity.pdbx_description
1 polymer ?
#
loop_
_entity_poly.entity_id
_entity_poly.type
_entity_poly.pdbx_seq_one_letter_code
_entity_poly.pdbx_strand_id
1 'polypeptide(L)'
;MNDNKIKVLDKYPGPFGTSTNPGVVNQLKEFESKVRQGYTGVEVGTLHSKVFASIPKQIWEEIARSAYINDIKLTVHAPVQDLQITG
;
A
#
# COMPACT_ATOMS: atom_id res chain seq x y z
N MET A 1 -13.29 -12.48 -39.29
CA MET A 1 -12.25 -12.48 -38.23
C MET A 1 -12.56 -11.28 -37.35
N ASN A 2 -13.17 -11.51 -36.19
CA ASN A 2 -13.54 -10.43 -35.27
C ASN A 2 -12.37 -10.21 -34.33
N ASP A 3 -11.75 -9.04 -34.47
CA ASP A 3 -10.71 -8.56 -33.57
C ASP A 3 -11.34 -8.27 -32.21
N ASN A 4 -11.45 -9.30 -31.37
CA ASN A 4 -11.62 -9.17 -29.93
C ASN A 4 -10.35 -8.48 -29.39
N LYS A 5 -10.29 -7.15 -29.54
CA LYS A 5 -9.36 -6.31 -28.81
C LYS A 5 -9.80 -6.32 -27.36
N ILE A 6 -9.43 -7.40 -26.65
CA ILE A 6 -9.27 -7.33 -25.21
C ILE A 6 -8.18 -6.27 -25.02
N LYS A 7 -8.61 -5.04 -24.74
CA LYS A 7 -7.74 -4.03 -24.18
C LYS A 7 -7.42 -4.55 -22.78
N VAL A 8 -6.45 -5.44 -22.69
CA VAL A 8 -5.77 -5.71 -21.42
C VAL A 8 -5.24 -4.34 -21.03
N LEU A 9 -5.83 -3.78 -19.98
CA LEU A 9 -5.44 -2.51 -19.38
C LEU A 9 -4.02 -2.71 -18.81
N ASP A 10 -3.04 -2.68 -19.70
CA ASP A 10 -1.61 -2.97 -19.53
C ASP A 10 -0.88 -1.86 -18.74
N LYS A 11 -1.56 -1.28 -17.75
CA LYS A 11 -1.03 -0.19 -16.93
C LYS A 11 -1.52 -0.20 -15.49
N TYR A 12 -2.30 -1.21 -15.11
CA TYR A 12 -2.72 -1.37 -13.73
C TYR A 12 -2.23 -2.74 -13.28
N PRO A 13 -1.38 -2.80 -12.25
CA PRO A 13 -1.04 -4.08 -11.65
C PRO A 13 -2.39 -4.67 -11.22
N GLY A 14 -2.62 -5.96 -11.52
CA GLY A 14 -3.92 -6.65 -11.56
C GLY A 14 -4.92 -6.35 -10.41
N PRO A 15 -6.16 -6.85 -10.46
CA PRO A 15 -7.26 -6.41 -9.58
C PRO A 15 -7.07 -6.69 -8.07
N PHE A 16 -5.94 -7.27 -7.66
CA PHE A 16 -5.69 -7.76 -6.31
C PHE A 16 -5.01 -6.70 -5.44
N GLY A 17 -5.84 -5.92 -4.76
CA GLY A 17 -5.44 -5.03 -3.68
C GLY A 17 -5.38 -5.74 -2.32
N THR A 18 -4.52 -5.27 -1.44
CA THR A 18 -4.47 -5.66 -0.03
C THR A 18 -4.02 -4.49 0.83
N SER A 19 -4.16 -4.60 2.15
CA SER A 19 -3.63 -3.62 3.10
C SER A 19 -2.62 -4.29 4.04
N THR A 20 -1.63 -3.52 4.49
CA THR A 20 -0.76 -3.93 5.59
C THR A 20 -1.55 -3.98 6.90
N ASN A 21 -1.08 -4.76 7.88
CA ASN A 21 -1.67 -4.70 9.20
C ASN A 21 -1.25 -3.38 9.90
N PRO A 22 -2.18 -2.46 10.22
CA PRO A 22 -1.84 -1.16 10.79
C PRO A 22 -1.31 -1.24 12.23
N GLY A 23 -1.48 -2.39 12.91
CA GLY A 23 -0.96 -2.64 14.26
C GLY A 23 0.48 -3.16 14.30
N VAL A 24 1.05 -3.51 13.14
CA VAL A 24 2.47 -3.90 13.05
C VAL A 24 3.32 -2.64 12.94
N VAL A 25 4.36 -2.51 13.76
CA VAL A 25 5.25 -1.33 13.71
C VAL A 25 6.06 -1.30 12.41
N ASN A 26 6.54 -2.46 11.95
CA ASN A 26 7.37 -2.56 10.75
C ASN A 26 6.51 -2.66 9.48
N GLN A 27 6.01 -1.51 9.03
CA GLN A 27 5.18 -1.39 7.84
C GLN A 27 5.90 -1.74 6.54
N LEU A 28 7.23 -1.54 6.46
CA LEU A 28 8.02 -1.92 5.29
C LEU A 28 8.03 -3.45 5.10
N LYS A 29 8.25 -4.21 6.18
CA LYS A 29 8.25 -5.67 6.13
C LYS A 29 6.88 -6.23 5.73
N GLU A 30 5.81 -5.64 6.25
CA GLU A 30 4.44 -6.00 5.86
C GLU A 30 4.20 -5.73 4.38
N PHE A 31 4.55 -4.53 3.90
CA PHE A 31 4.44 -4.15 2.49
C PHE A 31 5.16 -5.16 1.60
N GLU A 32 6.45 -5.44 1.87
CA GLU A 32 7.21 -6.39 1.07
C GLU A 32 6.64 -7.81 1.13
N SER A 33 6.07 -8.21 2.27
CA SER A 33 5.39 -9.50 2.40
C SER A 33 4.20 -9.59 1.43
N LYS A 34 3.41 -8.52 1.30
CA LYS A 34 2.32 -8.44 0.33
C LYS A 34 2.82 -8.47 -1.11
N VAL A 35 3.88 -7.71 -1.42
CA VAL A 35 4.50 -7.74 -2.75
C VAL A 35 4.97 -9.16 -3.10
N ARG A 36 5.65 -9.85 -2.18
CA ARG A 36 6.10 -11.25 -2.36
C ARG A 36 4.96 -12.25 -2.52
N GLN A 37 3.77 -11.94 -1.97
CA GLN A 37 2.56 -12.75 -2.17
C GLN A 37 1.90 -12.52 -3.54
N GLY A 38 2.45 -11.63 -4.37
CA GLY A 38 1.94 -11.33 -5.71
C GLY A 38 0.81 -10.30 -5.73
N TYR A 39 0.58 -9.58 -4.63
CA TYR A 39 -0.37 -8.47 -4.64
C TYR A 39 0.17 -7.33 -5.49
N THR A 40 -0.74 -6.74 -6.24
CA THR A 40 -0.46 -5.74 -7.26
C THR A 40 -0.82 -4.33 -6.79
N GLY A 41 -1.73 -4.22 -5.83
CA GLY A 41 -1.97 -2.99 -5.06
C GLY A 41 -1.77 -3.24 -3.58
N VAL A 42 -1.05 -2.33 -2.90
CA VAL A 42 -0.85 -2.42 -1.46
C VAL A 42 -1.13 -1.06 -0.82
N GLU A 43 -2.04 -1.07 0.13
CA GLU A 43 -2.33 0.06 1.00
C GLU A 43 -1.52 -0.05 2.28
N VAL A 44 -0.87 1.05 2.68
CA VAL A 44 -0.12 1.15 3.93
C VAL A 44 -0.83 2.11 4.87
N GLY A 45 -1.03 1.68 6.12
CA GLY A 45 -1.66 2.49 7.16
C GLY A 45 -1.11 2.18 8.55
N THR A 46 -1.49 2.99 9.53
CA THR A 46 -1.13 2.77 10.95
C THR A 46 -2.37 2.87 11.83
N LEU A 47 -2.34 2.31 13.04
CA LEU A 47 -3.49 2.40 13.95
C LEU A 47 -3.69 3.82 14.50
N HIS A 48 -2.62 4.48 14.91
CA HIS A 48 -2.67 5.77 15.61
C HIS A 48 -1.86 6.83 14.86
N SER A 49 -2.32 8.08 14.88
CA SER A 49 -1.62 9.22 14.28
C SER A 49 -0.26 9.51 14.88
N LYS A 50 -0.11 9.30 16.20
CA LYS A 50 1.19 9.36 16.86
C LYS A 50 2.19 8.39 16.26
N VAL A 51 1.75 7.18 15.88
CA VAL A 51 2.60 6.18 15.23
C VAL A 51 2.94 6.63 13.82
N PHE A 52 1.94 7.04 13.04
CA PHE A 52 2.14 7.57 11.67
C PHE A 52 3.19 8.69 11.62
N ALA A 53 3.06 9.69 12.48
CA ALA A 53 3.97 10.83 12.56
C ALA A 53 5.36 10.45 13.12
N SER A 54 5.46 9.35 13.87
CA SER A 54 6.73 8.86 14.41
C SER A 54 7.54 8.00 13.43
N ILE A 55 6.91 7.51 12.35
CA ILE A 55 7.62 6.69 11.36
C ILE A 55 8.66 7.57 10.64
N PRO A 56 9.95 7.18 10.64
CA PRO A 56 10.97 7.93 9.93
C PRO A 56 10.66 8.06 8.44
N LYS A 57 10.92 9.23 7.86
CA LYS A 57 10.68 9.51 6.43
C LYS A 57 11.33 8.46 5.52
N GLN A 58 12.51 7.97 5.89
CA GLN A 58 13.27 6.95 5.15
C GLN A 58 12.48 5.65 4.96
N ILE A 59 11.62 5.27 5.92
CA ILE A 59 10.77 4.08 5.79
C ILE A 59 9.71 4.28 4.70
N TRP A 60 9.10 5.47 4.64
CA TRP A 60 8.15 5.82 3.59
C TRP A 60 8.81 5.91 2.21
N GLU A 61 10.02 6.48 2.14
CA GLU A 61 10.82 6.53 0.91
C GLU A 61 11.17 5.12 0.43
N GLU A 62 11.50 4.21 1.33
CA GLU A 62 11.82 2.82 0.99
C GLU A 62 10.58 2.03 0.52
N ILE A 63 9.42 2.24 1.15
CA ILE A 63 8.15 1.68 0.67
C ILE A 63 7.84 2.20 -0.74
N ALA A 64 7.98 3.51 -0.97
CA ALA A 64 7.75 4.12 -2.28
C ALA A 64 8.73 3.60 -3.33
N ARG A 65 10.01 3.46 -2.99
CA ARG A 65 11.05 2.90 -3.86
C ARG A 65 10.74 1.46 -4.23
N SER A 66 10.36 0.64 -3.26
CA SER A 66 9.99 -0.75 -3.47
C SER A 66 8.73 -0.86 -4.34
N ALA A 67 7.73 -0.02 -4.11
CA ALA A 67 6.54 0.03 -4.94
C ALA A 67 6.85 0.37 -6.40
N TYR A 68 7.70 1.38 -6.63
CA TYR A 68 8.13 1.78 -7.96
C TYR A 68 8.87 0.66 -8.70
N ILE A 69 9.82 -0.02 -8.03
CA ILE A 69 10.62 -1.09 -8.64
C ILE A 69 9.76 -2.30 -9.01
N ASN A 70 8.74 -2.62 -8.20
CA ASN A 70 7.89 -3.79 -8.38
C ASN A 70 6.59 -3.49 -9.15
N ASP A 71 6.44 -2.28 -9.71
CA ASP A 71 5.22 -1.80 -10.37
C ASP A 71 3.94 -1.99 -9.52
N ILE A 72 4.05 -1.69 -8.23
CA ILE A 72 2.98 -1.84 -7.25
C ILE A 72 2.20 -0.54 -7.13
N LYS A 73 0.87 -0.63 -7.18
CA LYS A 73 -0.01 0.49 -6.85
C LYS A 73 -0.02 0.73 -5.34
N LEU A 74 0.81 1.67 -4.89
CA LEU A 74 0.88 2.08 -3.48
C LEU A 74 -0.19 3.13 -3.15
N THR A 75 -0.93 2.92 -2.06
CA THR A 75 -1.78 3.93 -1.43
C THR A 75 -1.42 4.07 0.05
N VAL A 76 -1.60 5.27 0.61
CA VAL A 76 -1.40 5.53 2.04
C VAL A 76 -2.75 5.89 2.65
N HIS A 77 -3.15 5.15 3.67
CA HIS A 77 -4.37 5.41 4.41
C HIS A 77 -4.06 6.22 5.67
N ALA A 78 -4.95 7.16 6.01
CA ALA A 78 -4.90 7.88 7.28
C ALA A 78 -4.99 6.90 8.47
N PRO A 79 -4.47 7.27 9.66
CA PRO A 79 -4.52 6.41 10.83
C PRO A 79 -5.96 6.08 11.24
N VAL A 80 -6.21 4.82 11.62
CA VAL A 80 -7.57 4.32 11.88
C VAL A 80 -8.26 5.06 13.04
N GLN A 81 -7.50 5.45 14.07
CA GLN A 81 -8.06 6.03 15.30
C GLN A 81 -8.06 7.57 15.34
N ASP A 82 -7.85 8.26 14.22
CA ASP A 82 -7.73 9.73 14.19
C ASP A 82 -9.06 10.49 14.00
N LEU A 83 -10.19 9.78 13.87
CA LEU A 83 -11.53 10.36 13.73
C LEU A 83 -12.42 10.09 14.96
N GLN A 84 -11.88 10.27 16.17
CA GLN A 84 -12.73 10.67 17.29
C GLN A 84 -12.71 12.20 17.34
N ILE A 85 -13.61 12.83 16.56
CA ILE A 85 -13.99 14.22 16.81
C ILE A 85 -14.75 14.18 18.14
N THR A 86 -14.04 14.33 19.25
CA THR A 86 -14.65 14.51 20.56
C THR A 86 -15.42 15.83 20.51
N GLY A 87 -16.75 15.73 20.55
CA GLY A 87 -17.65 16.87 20.76
C GLY A 87 -17.58 17.41 22.17
#